data_AF-A0A970H3E5-F1
#
_entry.id   AF-A0A970H3E5-F1
#
_cell.length_a   1.000
_cell.length_b   1.000
_cell.length_c   1.000
_cell.angle_alpha   90.00
_cell.angle_beta   90.00
_cell.angle_gamma   90.00
#
_symmetry.space_group_name_H-M   'P 1'
#
loop_
_entity.id
_entity.type
_entity.pdbx_description
1 polymer ?
#
loop_
_entity_poly.entity_id
_entity_poly.type
_entity_poly.pdbx_seq_one_letter_code
_entity_poly.pdbx_strand_id
1 'polypeptide(L)'
;MNERTRIRDLAKETLEYALSDEMQRRRKLWTNHNSLEFTRPPVYVVRAIPFHEFVDISEIKCQTPALRSLETSFLINRYRMRLYDDTIIEP
;
A
#
# COMPACT_ATOMS: atom_id res chain seq x y z
N MET A 1 -24.44 -2.77 0.48
CA MET A 1 -23.32 -1.89 0.88
C MET A 1 -22.96 -1.04 -0.32
N ASN A 2 -22.93 0.28 -0.22
CA ASN A 2 -22.69 1.16 -1.37
C ASN A 2 -21.21 1.08 -1.78
N GLU A 3 -20.92 0.71 -3.03
CA GLU A 3 -19.55 0.55 -3.56
C GLU A 3 -18.70 1.81 -3.32
N ARG A 4 -19.31 2.99 -3.45
CA ARG A 4 -18.67 4.28 -3.20
C ARG A 4 -18.23 4.46 -1.75
N THR A 5 -18.99 3.92 -0.80
CA THR A 5 -18.64 4.02 0.63
C THR A 5 -17.44 3.12 0.93
N ARG A 6 -17.45 1.89 0.41
CA ARG A 6 -16.34 0.95 0.57
C ARG A 6 -15.03 1.51 0.03
N ILE A 7 -15.02 2.06 -1.18
CA ILE A 7 -13.82 2.66 -1.76
C ILE A 7 -13.34 3.86 -0.93
N ARG A 8 -14.26 4.69 -0.44
CA ARG A 8 -13.90 5.84 0.40
C ARG A 8 -13.26 5.40 1.71
N ASP A 9 -13.78 4.34 2.34
CA ASP A 9 -13.22 3.81 3.58
C ASP A 9 -11.80 3.25 3.35
N LEU A 10 -11.60 2.51 2.25
CA LEU A 10 -10.30 1.99 1.84
C LEU A 10 -9.27 3.09 1.52
N ALA A 11 -9.73 4.14 0.83
CA ALA A 11 -8.91 5.30 0.52
C ALA A 11 -8.51 6.05 1.80
N LYS A 12 -9.43 6.18 2.76
CA LYS A 12 -9.16 6.83 4.05
C LYS A 12 -8.09 6.10 4.84
N GLU A 13 -8.18 4.77 4.95
CA GLU A 13 -7.16 3.96 5.63
C GLU A 13 -5.79 4.08 4.94
N THR A 14 -5.78 4.09 3.61
CA THR A 14 -4.54 4.26 2.84
C THR A 14 -3.90 5.61 3.09
N LEU A 15 -4.71 6.68 3.12
CA LEU A 15 -4.26 8.04 3.41
C LEU A 15 -3.72 8.17 4.85
N GLU A 16 -4.44 7.62 5.83
CA GLU A 16 -4.01 7.63 7.24
C GLU A 16 -2.66 6.95 7.41
N TYR A 17 -2.45 5.80 6.75
CA TYR A 17 -1.15 5.13 6.77
C TYR A 17 -0.07 5.91 5.99
N ALA A 18 -0.40 6.45 4.82
CA ALA A 18 0.52 7.24 3.99
C ALA A 18 1.08 8.47 4.74
N LEU A 19 0.29 9.04 5.67
CA LEU A 19 0.66 10.18 6.50
C LEU A 19 1.31 9.82 7.84
N SER A 20 1.41 8.53 8.16
CA SER A 20 2.00 8.07 9.42
C SER A 20 3.50 8.41 9.55
N ASP A 21 3.97 8.51 10.79
CA ASP A 21 5.40 8.74 11.09
C ASP A 21 6.30 7.64 10.50
N GLU A 22 5.79 6.41 10.37
CA GLU A 22 6.49 5.30 9.75
C GLU A 22 6.77 5.56 8.27
N MET A 23 5.79 6.05 7.52
CA MET A 23 5.98 6.44 6.12
C MET A 23 6.93 7.61 5.97
N GLN A 24 6.88 8.59 6.88
CA GLN A 24 7.83 9.70 6.87
C GLN A 24 9.27 9.22 7.12
N ARG A 25 9.47 8.28 8.06
CA ARG A 25 10.79 7.65 8.31
C ARG A 25 11.29 6.90 7.09
N ARG A 26 10.43 6.11 6.43
CA ARG A 26 10.80 5.37 5.20
C ARG A 26 11.14 6.32 4.05
N ARG A 27 10.36 7.40 3.85
CA ARG A 27 10.66 8.45 2.87
C ARG A 27 12.05 9.04 3.11
N LYS A 28 12.35 9.41 4.35
CA LYS A 28 13.68 9.92 4.73
C LYS A 28 14.80 8.90 4.48
N LEU A 29 14.57 7.63 4.83
CA LEU A 29 15.54 6.56 4.57
C LEU A 29 15.85 6.44 3.07
N TRP A 30 14.82 6.44 2.22
CA TRP A 30 15.00 6.40 0.77
C TRP A 30 15.69 7.65 0.22
N THR A 31 15.32 8.84 0.70
CA THR A 31 16.00 10.08 0.32
C THR A 31 17.49 10.02 0.66
N ASN A 32 17.83 9.66 1.89
CA ASN A 32 19.23 9.60 2.34
C ASN A 32 20.03 8.52 1.59
N HIS A 33 19.42 7.36 1.34
CA HIS A 33 20.04 6.30 0.52
C HIS A 33 20.34 6.80 -0.90
N ASN A 34 19.39 7.51 -1.52
CA ASN A 34 19.57 8.10 -2.86
C ASN A 34 20.56 9.28 -2.86
N SER A 35 20.77 9.93 -1.72
CA SER A 35 21.81 10.94 -1.50
C SER A 35 23.20 10.36 -1.19
N LEU A 36 23.36 9.03 -1.26
CA LEU A 36 24.60 8.31 -0.96
C LEU A 36 25.09 8.50 0.48
N GLU A 37 24.19 8.84 1.39
CA GLU A 37 24.50 8.85 2.82
C GLU A 37 24.56 7.42 3.35
N PHE A 38 25.47 7.19 4.31
CA PHE A 38 25.60 5.88 4.93
C PHE A 38 24.45 5.62 5.91
N THR A 39 23.36 5.06 5.41
CA THR A 39 22.22 4.58 6.20
C THR A 39 22.12 3.06 6.16
N ARG A 40 21.21 2.48 6.96
CA ARG A 40 20.83 1.07 6.74
C ARG A 40 20.37 0.89 5.28
N PRO A 41 20.70 -0.22 4.60
CA PRO A 41 20.17 -0.48 3.27
C PRO A 41 18.64 -0.58 3.32
N PRO A 42 17.89 0.13 2.46
CA PRO A 42 16.44 -0.03 2.39
C PRO A 42 16.10 -1.42 1.86
N VAL A 43 15.15 -2.09 2.52
CA VAL A 43 14.71 -3.44 2.15
C VAL A 43 13.43 -3.34 1.33
N TYR A 44 13.49 -3.81 0.09
CA TYR A 44 12.33 -3.85 -0.82
C TYR A 44 12.00 -5.28 -1.19
N VAL A 45 11.04 -5.88 -0.47
CA VAL A 45 10.68 -7.31 -0.62
C VAL A 45 9.71 -7.54 -1.78
N VAL A 46 8.94 -6.52 -2.17
CA VAL A 46 7.69 -6.69 -2.92
C VAL A 46 7.83 -6.38 -4.41
N ARG A 47 8.90 -6.83 -5.06
CA ARG A 47 9.07 -6.61 -6.52
C ARG A 47 8.31 -7.62 -7.39
N ALA A 48 8.05 -8.83 -6.89
CA ALA A 48 7.47 -9.92 -7.69
C ALA A 48 6.60 -10.90 -6.88
N ILE A 49 5.75 -10.39 -5.99
CA ILE A 49 4.82 -11.25 -5.24
C ILE A 49 3.55 -11.50 -6.07
N PRO A 50 3.10 -12.76 -6.23
CA PRO A 50 1.82 -13.07 -6.85
C PRO A 50 0.68 -12.62 -5.92
N PHE A 51 0.28 -11.35 -6.01
CA PHE A 51 -0.79 -10.79 -5.18
C PHE A 51 -2.12 -11.55 -5.32
N HIS A 52 -2.32 -12.30 -6.40
CA HIS A 52 -3.46 -13.19 -6.60
C HIS A 52 -3.52 -14.38 -5.62
N GLU A 53 -2.43 -14.71 -4.93
CA GLU A 53 -2.40 -15.74 -3.87
C GLU A 53 -2.77 -15.18 -2.50
N PHE A 54 -2.57 -13.87 -2.29
CA PHE A 54 -2.76 -13.21 -1.00
C PHE A 54 -4.05 -12.41 -0.90
N VAL A 55 -4.55 -11.90 -2.04
CA VAL A 55 -5.82 -11.18 -2.10
C VAL A 55 -6.90 -12.18 -2.49
N ASP A 56 -7.73 -12.56 -1.53
CA ASP A 56 -8.88 -13.41 -1.79
C ASP A 56 -9.89 -12.65 -2.67
N ILE A 57 -10.30 -13.28 -3.78
CA ILE A 57 -11.30 -12.77 -4.71
C ILE A 57 -12.64 -12.55 -3.98
N SER A 58 -12.89 -13.31 -2.91
CA SER A 58 -14.09 -13.17 -2.06
C SER A 58 -14.16 -11.82 -1.32
N GLU A 59 -13.03 -11.14 -1.11
CA GLU A 59 -12.99 -9.83 -0.48
C GLU A 59 -13.41 -8.70 -1.42
N ILE A 60 -13.38 -8.94 -2.73
CA ILE A 60 -13.74 -7.96 -3.75
C ILE A 60 -15.26 -7.89 -3.85
N LYS A 61 -15.84 -6.78 -3.37
CA LYS A 61 -17.30 -6.60 -3.32
C LYS A 61 -17.84 -5.68 -4.42
N CYS A 62 -16.97 -4.96 -5.13
CA CYS A 62 -17.40 -4.10 -6.23
C CYS A 62 -17.69 -4.92 -7.50
N GLN A 63 -18.86 -4.69 -8.09
CA GLN A 63 -19.32 -5.25 -9.36
C GLN A 63 -18.89 -4.38 -10.55
N THR A 64 -18.79 -3.06 -10.34
CA THR A 64 -18.35 -2.11 -11.38
C THR A 64 -16.86 -2.34 -11.71
N PRO A 65 -16.47 -2.58 -12.98
CA PRO A 65 -15.09 -2.90 -13.35
C PRO A 65 -14.03 -1.88 -12.88
N ALA A 66 -14.32 -0.59 -13.02
CA ALA A 66 -13.42 0.47 -12.56
C ALA A 66 -13.25 0.49 -11.03
N LEU A 67 -14.35 0.34 -10.28
CA LEU A 67 -14.31 0.31 -8.82
C LEU A 67 -13.66 -0.97 -8.30
N ARG A 68 -13.84 -2.09 -9.00
CA ARG A 68 -13.17 -3.36 -8.71
C ARG A 68 -11.65 -3.26 -8.83
N SER A 69 -11.16 -2.59 -9.88
CA SER A 69 -9.72 -2.35 -10.03
C SER A 69 -9.18 -1.50 -8.89
N LEU A 70 -9.88 -0.41 -8.54
CA LEU A 70 -9.50 0.45 -7.41
C LEU A 70 -9.50 -0.30 -6.08
N GLU A 71 -10.55 -1.09 -5.80
CA GLU A 71 -10.66 -1.92 -4.60
C GLU A 71 -9.45 -2.86 -4.49
N THR A 72 -9.10 -3.52 -5.60
CA THR A 72 -7.95 -4.43 -5.65
C THR A 72 -6.65 -3.70 -5.31
N SER A 73 -6.42 -2.51 -5.87
CA SER A 73 -5.25 -1.69 -5.55
C SER A 73 -5.17 -1.31 -4.07
N PHE A 74 -6.29 -0.95 -3.45
CA PHE A 74 -6.32 -0.65 -2.02
C PHE A 74 -6.11 -1.87 -1.13
N LEU A 75 -6.65 -3.04 -1.51
CA LEU A 75 -6.40 -4.30 -0.78
C LEU A 75 -4.93 -4.72 -0.85
N ILE A 76 -4.29 -4.54 -2.01
CA ILE A 76 -2.86 -4.75 -2.17
C ILE A 76 -2.07 -3.79 -1.28
N ASN A 77 -2.45 -2.52 -1.22
CA ASN A 77 -1.82 -1.54 -0.33
C ASN A 77 -1.98 -1.95 1.14
N ARG A 78 -3.17 -2.38 1.56
CA ARG A 78 -3.39 -2.88 2.92
C ARG A 78 -2.51 -4.08 3.26
N TYR A 79 -2.30 -4.99 2.30
CA TYR A 79 -1.35 -6.08 2.49
C TYR A 79 0.09 -5.55 2.66
N ARG A 80 0.51 -4.60 1.82
CA ARG A 80 1.82 -3.94 1.91
C ARG A 80 2.03 -3.22 3.25
N MET A 81 0.99 -2.58 3.80
CA MET A 81 1.06 -1.91 5.12
C MET A 81 1.44 -2.87 6.26
N ARG A 82 1.12 -4.16 6.12
CA ARG A 82 1.44 -5.20 7.11
C ARG A 82 2.83 -5.79 6.94
N LEU A 83 3.49 -5.53 5.81
CA LEU A 83 4.84 -6.02 5.58
C LEU A 83 5.86 -5.11 6.26
N TYR A 84 6.85 -5.72 6.88
CA TYR A 84 8.00 -5.03 7.47
C TYR A 84 9.06 -4.70 6.41
N ASP A 85 8.63 -4.15 5.28
CA ASP A 85 9.52 -3.66 4.22
C ASP A 85 9.61 -2.13 4.26
N ASP A 86 10.52 -1.56 3.48
CA ASP A 86 10.69 -0.11 3.36
C ASP A 86 9.84 0.48 2.22
N THR A 87 8.78 -0.21 1.77
CA THR A 87 7.93 0.30 0.68
C THR A 87 7.20 1.57 1.13
N ILE A 88 7.18 2.57 0.25
CA ILE A 88 6.45 3.83 0.47
C ILE A 88 5.05 3.69 -0.12
N ILE A 89 4.05 4.05 0.67
CA ILE A 89 2.66 4.20 0.21
C ILE A 89 2.40 5.69 -0.01
N GLU A 90 1.88 6.02 -1.19
CA GLU A 90 1.55 7.38 -1.59
C GLU A 90 0.10 7.75 -1.21
N PRO A 91 -0.14 9.01 -0.81
CA PRO A 91 -1.48 9.52 -0.49
C PRO A 91 -2.37 9.70 -1.73
#